data_AF-A0A7K0ZTS4-F1
#
_entry.id   AF-A0A7K0ZTS4-F1
#
_cell.length_a   1.000
_cell.length_b   1.000
_cell.length_c   1.000
_cell.angle_alpha   90.00
_cell.angle_beta   90.00
_cell.angle_gamma   90.00
#
_symmetry.space_group_name_H-M   'P 1'
#
loop_
_entity.id
_entity.type
_entity.pdbx_description
1 polymer ?
#
loop_
_entity_poly.entity_id
_entity_poly.type
_entity_poly.pdbx_seq_one_letter_code
_entity_poly.pdbx_strand_id
1 'polypeptide(L)'
;MHGFNSPDGIIFAHADSWAGAGSTNIVSRAEREAREDAQLAPLATRALGAGNRAIVEQADDYRTCFERDRDRILHASAFRRLAGKTQVFVFPQDHQRTRLTHALEVAQVAVAVSRALGLNTMLTEAIALGHDCGHGPGGHASEDALSPFVAHGFDHALWGADVTLVPLNLCVETLDGIRNHSWSRPAPMTPEGEVVSWA
;
A
#
# COMPACT_ATOMS: atom_id res chain seq x y z
N MET A 1 -27.56 6.69 -8.17
CA MET A 1 -27.27 5.88 -9.37
C MET A 1 -28.40 4.85 -9.46
N HIS A 2 -29.22 4.87 -10.50
CA HIS A 2 -30.31 3.89 -10.69
C HIS A 2 -29.79 2.74 -11.55
N GLY A 3 -30.05 1.49 -11.15
CA GLY A 3 -29.69 0.29 -11.92
C GLY A 3 -30.90 -0.34 -12.61
N PHE A 4 -30.67 -1.46 -13.27
CA PHE A 4 -31.68 -2.22 -14.01
C PHE A 4 -32.06 -3.48 -13.25
N ASN A 5 -33.36 -3.63 -12.94
CA ASN A 5 -33.85 -4.78 -12.19
C ASN A 5 -33.89 -6.03 -13.06
N SER A 6 -33.45 -7.15 -12.49
CA SER A 6 -33.70 -8.48 -13.03
C SER A 6 -34.98 -9.10 -12.43
N PRO A 7 -35.59 -10.10 -13.10
CA PRO A 7 -36.66 -10.90 -12.52
C PRO A 7 -36.29 -11.59 -11.20
N ASP A 8 -34.99 -11.82 -10.98
CA ASP A 8 -34.44 -12.47 -9.78
C ASP A 8 -34.10 -11.48 -8.65
N GLY A 9 -34.44 -10.20 -8.79
CA GLY A 9 -34.18 -9.17 -7.77
C GLY A 9 -32.75 -8.67 -7.72
N ILE A 10 -31.94 -8.95 -8.75
CA ILE A 10 -30.58 -8.43 -8.88
C ILE A 10 -30.62 -7.08 -9.61
N ILE A 11 -29.91 -6.08 -9.07
CA ILE A 11 -29.77 -4.76 -9.70
C ILE A 11 -28.49 -4.76 -10.52
N PHE A 12 -28.61 -4.76 -11.84
CA PHE A 12 -27.48 -4.65 -12.76
C PHE A 12 -27.11 -3.19 -13.02
N ALA A 13 -25.82 -2.92 -13.24
CA ALA A 13 -25.35 -1.61 -13.67
C ALA A 13 -25.77 -1.29 -15.12
N HIS A 14 -25.88 -2.31 -15.98
CA HIS A 14 -26.27 -2.19 -17.40
C HIS A 14 -27.38 -3.18 -17.74
N ALA A 15 -28.36 -2.75 -18.56
CA ALA A 15 -29.53 -3.56 -18.92
C ALA A 15 -29.19 -4.81 -19.76
N ASP A 16 -28.09 -4.75 -20.49
CA ASP A 16 -27.60 -5.74 -21.44
C ASP A 16 -26.32 -6.45 -20.94
N SER A 17 -26.00 -6.31 -19.65
CA SER A 17 -24.82 -6.95 -19.07
C SER A 17 -24.97 -8.47 -19.10
N TRP A 18 -24.19 -9.11 -19.97
CA TRP A 18 -23.96 -10.55 -19.95
C TRP A 18 -22.67 -10.92 -19.18
N ALA A 19 -21.89 -9.93 -18.74
CA ALA A 19 -20.59 -10.14 -18.13
C ALA A 19 -20.70 -10.99 -16.86
N GLY A 20 -20.07 -12.17 -16.87
CA GLY A 20 -20.01 -13.09 -15.75
C GLY A 20 -18.72 -13.89 -15.77
N ALA A 21 -18.27 -14.37 -14.61
CA ALA A 21 -17.03 -15.12 -14.47
C ALA A 21 -17.11 -16.57 -15.01
N GLY A 22 -18.24 -16.97 -15.61
CA GLY A 22 -18.50 -18.36 -16.02
C GLY A 22 -18.69 -19.33 -14.85
N SER A 23 -18.76 -18.83 -13.61
CA SER A 23 -18.96 -19.60 -12.39
C SER A 23 -19.62 -18.74 -11.31
N THR A 24 -20.40 -19.36 -10.42
CA THR A 24 -20.93 -18.76 -9.19
C THR A 24 -20.03 -19.00 -7.98
N ASN A 25 -18.93 -19.75 -8.15
CA ASN A 25 -18.00 -20.05 -7.06
C ASN A 25 -17.21 -18.80 -6.69
N ILE A 26 -17.26 -18.43 -5.40
CA ILE A 26 -16.45 -17.36 -4.84
C ILE A 26 -15.15 -17.96 -4.34
N VAL A 27 -14.02 -17.41 -4.77
CA VAL A 27 -12.71 -17.83 -4.28
C VAL A 27 -12.46 -17.19 -2.91
N SER A 28 -12.34 -18.02 -1.88
CA SER A 28 -12.08 -17.57 -0.50
C SER A 28 -10.66 -17.03 -0.32
N ARG A 29 -10.43 -16.24 0.75
CA ARG A 29 -9.08 -15.79 1.13
C ARG A 29 -8.09 -16.95 1.21
N ALA A 30 -8.45 -18.04 1.91
CA ALA A 30 -7.55 -19.17 2.13
C ALA A 30 -7.13 -19.86 0.81
N GLU A 31 -8.06 -19.99 -0.14
CA GLU A 31 -7.73 -20.52 -1.48
C GLU A 31 -6.81 -19.57 -2.26
N ARG A 32 -6.98 -18.25 -2.11
CA ARG A 32 -6.11 -17.26 -2.75
C ARG A 32 -4.71 -17.26 -2.16
N GLU A 33 -4.60 -17.32 -0.83
CA GLU A 33 -3.33 -17.47 -0.11
C GLU A 33 -2.58 -18.73 -0.55
N ALA A 34 -3.27 -19.87 -0.65
CA ALA A 34 -2.67 -21.12 -1.13
C ALA A 34 -2.17 -21.05 -2.59
N ARG A 35 -2.93 -20.38 -3.46
CA ARG A 35 -2.52 -20.17 -4.87
C ARG A 35 -1.31 -19.23 -4.97
N GLU A 36 -1.29 -18.18 -4.17
CA GLU A 36 -0.17 -17.24 -4.10
C GLU A 36 1.09 -17.95 -3.59
N ASP A 37 1.01 -18.66 -2.45
CA ASP A 37 2.13 -19.39 -1.86
C ASP A 37 2.81 -20.36 -2.84
N ALA A 38 2.00 -21.09 -3.62
CA ALA A 38 2.48 -22.03 -4.63
C ALA A 38 3.26 -21.38 -5.80
N GLN A 39 3.09 -20.06 -6.02
CA GLN A 39 3.70 -19.33 -7.13
C GLN A 39 4.85 -18.42 -6.69
N LEU A 40 4.86 -18.03 -5.41
CA LEU A 40 5.85 -17.11 -4.87
C LEU A 40 7.24 -17.76 -4.73
N ALA A 41 8.29 -16.97 -4.97
CA ALA A 41 9.68 -17.36 -4.75
C ALA A 41 9.92 -17.75 -3.28
N PRO A 42 10.91 -18.61 -2.96
CA PRO A 42 11.12 -19.12 -1.61
C PRO A 42 11.32 -18.05 -0.53
N LEU A 43 11.87 -16.89 -0.89
CA LEU A 43 12.13 -15.78 0.04
C LEU A 43 11.03 -14.71 0.06
N ALA A 44 10.03 -14.81 -0.81
CA ALA A 44 8.94 -13.83 -0.84
C ALA A 44 8.07 -13.92 0.41
N THR A 45 7.52 -12.79 0.83
CA THR A 45 6.71 -12.73 2.05
C THR A 45 5.33 -13.34 1.80
N ARG A 46 4.89 -14.25 2.68
CA ARG A 46 3.59 -14.92 2.54
C ARG A 46 2.48 -14.13 3.22
N ALA A 47 1.35 -13.96 2.54
CA ALA A 47 0.15 -13.47 3.17
C ALA A 47 -0.56 -14.62 3.91
N LEU A 48 -0.76 -14.49 5.23
CA LEU A 48 -1.35 -15.53 6.06
C LEU A 48 -2.44 -14.98 6.98
N GLY A 49 -3.68 -15.38 6.73
CA GLY A 49 -4.82 -15.12 7.61
C GLY A 49 -5.05 -13.62 7.81
N ALA A 50 -4.98 -13.18 9.07
CA ALA A 50 -5.13 -11.76 9.41
C ALA A 50 -3.86 -10.93 9.16
N GLY A 51 -2.70 -11.58 8.99
CA GLY A 51 -1.37 -10.95 9.02
C GLY A 51 -0.86 -10.71 10.44
N ASN A 52 0.42 -10.35 10.56
CA ASN A 52 1.04 -10.02 11.83
C ASN A 52 0.79 -8.53 12.15
N ARG A 53 -0.05 -8.23 13.15
CA ARG A 53 -0.51 -6.86 13.46
C ARG A 53 -0.37 -6.54 14.94
N ALA A 54 -0.25 -5.25 15.27
CA ALA A 54 -0.18 -4.79 16.65
C ALA A 54 -1.47 -5.06 17.42
N ILE A 55 -2.63 -4.86 16.79
CA ILE A 55 -3.95 -5.22 17.34
C ILE A 55 -4.46 -6.43 16.58
N VAL A 56 -4.68 -7.53 17.31
CA VAL A 56 -5.22 -8.76 16.74
C VAL A 56 -6.62 -8.50 16.17
N GLU A 57 -6.85 -8.95 14.95
CA GLU A 57 -8.15 -8.87 14.28
C GLU A 57 -8.46 -10.16 13.54
N GLN A 58 -9.75 -10.39 13.27
CA GLN A 58 -10.20 -11.52 12.44
C GLN A 58 -9.70 -11.35 11.00
N ALA A 59 -9.38 -12.48 10.38
CA ALA A 59 -9.03 -12.51 8.96
C ALA A 59 -10.26 -12.17 8.09
N ASP A 60 -10.05 -11.53 6.95
CA ASP A 60 -11.15 -11.12 6.04
C ASP A 60 -11.53 -12.31 5.16
N ASP A 61 -12.82 -12.54 4.90
CA ASP A 61 -13.27 -13.75 4.20
C ASP A 61 -12.70 -13.90 2.78
N TYR A 62 -12.31 -12.78 2.14
CA TYR A 62 -11.94 -12.75 0.72
C TYR A 62 -10.58 -12.12 0.44
N ARG A 63 -10.16 -11.12 1.22
CA ARG A 63 -8.92 -10.36 1.00
C ARG A 63 -7.77 -10.91 1.83
N THR A 64 -6.58 -10.92 1.24
CA THR A 64 -5.34 -11.25 1.97
C THR A 64 -4.97 -10.11 2.92
N CYS A 65 -4.08 -10.38 3.88
CA CYS A 65 -3.66 -9.38 4.86
C CYS A 65 -3.02 -8.14 4.22
N PHE A 66 -2.24 -8.30 3.13
CA PHE A 66 -1.59 -7.19 2.44
C PHE A 66 -2.53 -6.42 1.50
N GLU A 67 -3.55 -7.06 0.94
CA GLU A 67 -4.62 -6.35 0.23
C GLU A 67 -5.39 -5.42 1.16
N ARG A 68 -5.67 -5.87 2.39
CA ARG A 68 -6.30 -5.04 3.42
C ARG A 68 -5.42 -3.84 3.78
N ASP A 69 -4.10 -4.04 3.87
CA ASP A 69 -3.16 -2.94 4.15
C ASP A 69 -3.16 -1.92 3.02
N ARG A 70 -3.06 -2.37 1.77
CA ARG A 70 -3.14 -1.51 0.59
C ARG A 70 -4.44 -0.70 0.60
N ASP A 71 -5.59 -1.35 0.84
CA ASP A 71 -6.89 -0.68 0.87
C ASP A 71 -6.96 0.37 1.99
N ARG A 72 -6.45 0.05 3.19
CA ARG A 72 -6.41 0.97 4.33
C ARG A 72 -5.56 2.19 4.03
N ILE A 73 -4.39 2.01 3.42
CA ILE A 73 -3.50 3.11 3.02
C ILE A 73 -4.18 3.98 1.97
N LEU A 74 -4.73 3.39 0.89
CA LEU A 74 -5.40 4.13 -0.18
C LEU A 74 -6.54 5.03 0.31
N HIS A 75 -7.29 4.59 1.33
CA HIS A 75 -8.40 5.36 1.89
C HIS A 75 -7.99 6.29 3.04
N ALA A 76 -6.75 6.21 3.52
CA ALA A 76 -6.26 7.04 4.61
C ALA A 76 -6.21 8.52 4.21
N SER A 77 -6.46 9.40 5.18
CA SER A 77 -6.27 10.84 4.97
C SER A 77 -4.81 11.18 4.66
N ALA A 78 -3.85 10.41 5.20
CA ALA A 78 -2.43 10.62 4.96
C ALA A 78 -2.06 10.46 3.48
N PHE A 79 -2.55 9.39 2.83
CA PHE A 79 -2.36 9.15 1.41
C PHE A 79 -3.03 10.21 0.54
N ARG A 80 -4.30 10.54 0.83
CA ARG A 80 -5.03 11.61 0.11
C ARG A 80 -4.32 12.97 0.17
N ARG A 81 -3.67 13.30 1.30
CA ARG A 81 -2.91 14.55 1.46
C ARG A 81 -1.67 14.61 0.56
N LEU A 82 -1.15 13.47 0.08
CA LEU A 82 0.00 13.46 -0.84
C LEU A 82 -0.29 14.22 -2.15
N ALA A 83 -1.55 14.34 -2.56
CA ALA A 83 -1.95 15.12 -3.73
C ALA A 83 -1.60 16.60 -3.59
N GLY A 84 -1.58 17.13 -2.36
CA GLY A 84 -1.19 18.51 -2.08
C GLY A 84 0.26 18.68 -1.64
N LYS A 85 1.05 17.60 -1.59
CA LYS A 85 2.47 17.65 -1.20
C LYS A 85 3.34 17.62 -2.45
N THR A 86 4.31 18.52 -2.46
CA THR A 86 5.22 18.69 -3.58
C THR A 86 6.32 17.62 -3.57
N GLN A 87 6.70 17.16 -4.76
CA GLN A 87 7.93 16.40 -4.98
C GLN A 87 8.91 17.30 -5.71
N VAL A 88 9.96 17.77 -5.02
CA VAL A 88 11.01 18.67 -5.53
C VAL A 88 10.59 20.15 -5.72
N PHE A 89 9.40 20.46 -6.26
CA PHE A 89 9.02 21.86 -6.58
C PHE A 89 7.91 22.42 -5.72
N VAL A 90 8.11 23.59 -5.07
CA VAL A 90 7.20 24.17 -4.06
C VAL A 90 5.82 24.61 -4.62
N PHE A 91 5.61 24.65 -5.94
CA PHE A 91 4.28 24.85 -6.54
C PHE A 91 4.26 24.34 -8.00
N PRO A 92 3.62 23.19 -8.30
CA PRO A 92 3.47 22.69 -9.66
C PRO A 92 2.75 23.70 -10.56
N GLN A 93 3.38 24.13 -11.65
CA GLN A 93 2.69 24.99 -12.64
C GLN A 93 1.79 24.18 -13.59
N ASP A 94 2.18 22.96 -13.96
CA ASP A 94 1.40 22.13 -14.89
C ASP A 94 1.68 20.61 -14.72
N HIS A 95 2.84 20.13 -15.17
CA HIS A 95 3.17 18.69 -15.21
C HIS A 95 4.17 18.23 -14.13
N GLN A 96 4.33 18.99 -13.04
CA GLN A 96 5.28 18.62 -11.98
C GLN A 96 4.66 17.59 -11.03
N ARG A 97 5.47 16.63 -10.61
CA ARG A 97 5.04 15.54 -9.73
C ARG A 97 4.62 16.06 -8.36
N THR A 98 3.51 15.53 -7.86
CA THR A 98 3.18 15.52 -6.45
C THR A 98 3.75 14.27 -5.81
N ARG A 99 3.78 14.20 -4.47
CA ARG A 99 4.11 12.96 -3.76
C ARG A 99 3.11 11.84 -4.06
N LEU A 100 1.85 12.18 -4.33
CA LEU A 100 0.87 11.17 -4.73
C LEU A 100 1.25 10.53 -6.07
N THR A 101 1.53 11.35 -7.10
CA THR A 101 1.93 10.83 -8.40
C THR A 101 3.25 10.07 -8.34
N HIS A 102 4.19 10.54 -7.50
CA HIS A 102 5.44 9.82 -7.24
C HIS A 102 5.19 8.44 -6.61
N ALA A 103 4.38 8.36 -5.54
CA ALA A 103 4.04 7.09 -4.90
C ALA A 103 3.36 6.11 -5.87
N LEU A 104 2.54 6.61 -6.81
CA LEU A 104 1.93 5.78 -7.85
C LEU A 104 2.95 5.26 -8.87
N GLU A 105 3.94 6.08 -9.27
CA GLU A 105 5.03 5.66 -10.15
C GLU A 105 5.94 4.61 -9.47
N VAL A 106 6.32 4.84 -8.21
CA VAL A 106 7.10 3.89 -7.39
C VAL A 106 6.34 2.58 -7.27
N ALA A 107 5.04 2.62 -6.94
CA ALA A 107 4.22 1.43 -6.86
C ALA A 107 4.18 0.64 -8.17
N GLN A 108 4.03 1.33 -9.31
CA GLN A 108 4.00 0.68 -10.62
C GLN A 108 5.33 -0.03 -10.94
N VAL A 109 6.47 0.65 -10.70
CA VAL A 109 7.82 0.10 -10.95
C VAL A 109 8.12 -1.06 -9.99
N ALA A 110 7.93 -0.85 -8.69
CA ALA A 110 8.20 -1.86 -7.67
C ALA A 110 7.37 -3.12 -7.90
N VAL A 111 6.07 -2.98 -8.22
CA VAL A 111 5.20 -4.13 -8.53
C VAL A 111 5.65 -4.86 -9.80
N ALA A 112 6.15 -4.15 -10.82
CA ALA A 112 6.68 -4.78 -12.02
C ALA A 112 7.92 -5.63 -11.73
N VAL A 113 8.85 -5.11 -10.92
CA VAL A 113 10.05 -5.83 -10.46
C VAL A 113 9.66 -7.03 -9.59
N SER A 114 8.83 -6.81 -8.57
CA SER A 114 8.36 -7.86 -7.66
C SER A 114 7.64 -8.98 -8.40
N ARG A 115 6.80 -8.67 -9.40
CA ARG A 115 6.14 -9.69 -10.23
C ARG A 115 7.15 -10.53 -11.02
N ALA A 116 8.17 -9.91 -11.60
CA ALA A 116 9.21 -10.62 -12.35
C ALA A 116 10.06 -11.53 -11.44
N LEU A 117 10.25 -11.15 -10.18
CA LEU A 117 11.00 -11.90 -9.18
C LEU A 117 10.16 -12.93 -8.41
N GLY A 118 8.85 -13.00 -8.65
CA GLY A 118 7.93 -13.87 -7.89
C GLY A 118 7.78 -13.45 -6.43
N LEU A 119 7.85 -12.14 -6.13
CA LEU A 119 7.63 -11.56 -4.81
C LEU A 119 6.16 -11.17 -4.58
N ASN A 120 5.79 -10.89 -3.34
CA ASN A 120 4.43 -10.52 -2.98
C ASN A 120 4.09 -9.11 -3.47
N THR A 121 3.37 -9.04 -4.60
CA THR A 121 3.04 -7.76 -5.24
C THR A 121 2.10 -6.90 -4.39
N MET A 122 1.23 -7.48 -3.55
CA MET A 122 0.31 -6.72 -2.70
C MET A 122 1.04 -6.08 -1.52
N LEU A 123 2.01 -6.79 -0.91
CA LEU A 123 2.89 -6.19 0.09
C LEU A 123 3.74 -5.07 -0.51
N THR A 124 4.35 -5.33 -1.68
CA THR A 124 5.17 -4.35 -2.40
C THR A 124 4.37 -3.06 -2.67
N GLU A 125 3.15 -3.19 -3.21
CA GLU A 125 2.29 -2.05 -3.52
C GLU A 125 1.86 -1.30 -2.25
N ALA A 126 1.50 -2.02 -1.17
CA ALA A 126 1.14 -1.39 0.10
C ALA A 126 2.30 -0.55 0.66
N ILE A 127 3.53 -1.08 0.65
CA ILE A 127 4.73 -0.35 1.10
C ILE A 127 4.96 0.88 0.20
N ALA A 128 4.93 0.70 -1.12
CA ALA A 128 5.16 1.79 -2.08
C ALA A 128 4.12 2.92 -1.98
N LEU A 129 2.84 2.61 -1.74
CA LEU A 129 1.82 3.64 -1.54
C LEU A 129 1.96 4.34 -0.18
N GLY A 130 2.47 3.62 0.82
CA GLY A 130 2.62 4.11 2.20
C GLY A 130 3.89 4.91 2.46
N HIS A 131 4.97 4.72 1.69
CA HIS A 131 6.32 5.20 2.01
C HIS A 131 6.37 6.71 2.31
N ASP A 132 5.62 7.48 1.52
CA ASP A 132 5.64 8.95 1.56
C ASP A 132 4.59 9.56 2.51
N CYS A 133 3.75 8.73 3.15
CA CYS A 133 2.64 9.20 3.99
C CYS A 133 3.11 10.08 5.16
N GLY A 134 4.32 9.86 5.66
CA GLY A 134 4.90 10.59 6.80
C GLY A 134 5.46 11.98 6.49
N HIS A 135 5.57 12.40 5.23
CA HIS A 135 6.16 13.70 4.91
C HIS A 135 5.38 14.88 5.49
N GLY A 136 6.09 15.86 6.05
CA GLY A 136 5.51 17.15 6.41
C GLY A 136 5.27 18.05 5.19
N PRO A 137 4.69 19.26 5.39
CA PRO A 137 4.50 20.26 4.34
C PRO A 137 5.84 20.72 3.75
N GLY A 138 6.00 20.71 2.42
CA GLY A 138 7.26 21.11 1.77
C GLY A 138 8.31 20.01 1.65
N GLY A 139 7.94 18.74 1.85
CA GLY A 139 8.84 17.59 1.63
C GLY A 139 10.00 17.57 2.62
N HIS A 140 11.22 17.31 2.17
CA HIS A 140 12.40 17.25 3.06
C HIS A 140 12.70 18.57 3.78
N ALA A 141 12.28 19.72 3.26
CA ALA A 141 12.41 20.98 4.00
C ALA A 141 11.65 20.97 5.34
N SER A 142 10.58 20.18 5.44
CA SER A 142 9.89 19.97 6.73
C SER A 142 10.70 19.13 7.71
N GLU A 143 11.57 18.24 7.23
CA GLU A 143 12.42 17.43 8.12
C GLU A 143 13.41 18.32 8.86
N ASP A 144 14.10 19.20 8.13
CA ASP A 144 15.01 20.17 8.75
C ASP A 144 14.27 21.15 9.66
N ALA A 145 13.11 21.65 9.21
CA ALA A 145 12.35 22.64 9.96
C ALA A 145 11.71 22.07 11.25
N LEU A 146 11.27 20.80 11.23
CA LEU A 146 10.58 20.18 12.35
C LEU A 146 11.52 19.41 13.29
N SER A 147 12.69 18.98 12.82
CA SER A 147 13.65 18.20 13.62
C SER A 147 14.02 18.82 14.98
N PRO A 148 14.25 20.15 15.11
CA PRO A 148 14.53 20.75 16.41
C PRO A 148 13.38 20.63 17.44
N PHE A 149 12.16 20.34 16.98
CA PHE A 149 10.95 20.31 17.80
C PHE A 149 10.45 18.89 18.09
N VAL A 150 11.05 17.86 17.48
CA VAL A 150 10.70 16.46 17.67
C VAL A 150 11.87 15.75 18.35
N ALA A 151 11.58 15.04 19.45
CA ALA A 151 12.60 14.26 20.13
C ALA A 151 13.21 13.24 19.14
N HIS A 152 14.54 13.26 19.02
CA HIS A 152 15.32 12.45 18.07
C HIS A 152 15.20 12.84 16.58
N GLY A 153 14.63 14.01 16.28
CA GLY A 153 14.50 14.53 14.91
C GLY A 153 13.20 14.11 14.23
N PHE A 154 12.88 14.76 13.11
CA PHE A 154 11.75 14.42 12.25
C PHE A 154 12.26 13.77 10.97
N ASP A 155 11.92 12.50 10.79
CA ASP A 155 12.24 11.69 9.60
C ASP A 155 10.92 11.16 9.04
N HIS A 156 10.64 11.40 7.76
CA HIS A 156 9.36 11.04 7.15
C HIS A 156 9.09 9.53 7.18
N ALA A 157 10.12 8.68 7.06
CA ALA A 157 9.96 7.23 7.01
C ALA A 157 9.56 6.70 8.39
N LEU A 158 10.27 7.14 9.44
CA LEU A 158 9.91 6.86 10.83
C LEU A 158 8.53 7.42 11.17
N TRP A 159 8.28 8.70 10.87
CA TRP A 159 7.02 9.36 11.20
C TRP A 159 5.84 8.75 10.43
N GLY A 160 6.07 8.26 9.21
CA GLY A 160 5.11 7.55 8.39
C GLY A 160 4.67 6.25 9.06
N ALA A 161 5.63 5.38 9.36
CA ALA A 161 5.36 4.06 9.95
C ALA A 161 4.88 4.14 11.40
N ASP A 162 5.52 4.96 12.23
CA ASP A 162 5.42 4.87 13.69
C ASP A 162 4.43 5.89 14.30
N VAL A 163 3.91 6.81 13.49
CA VAL A 163 2.93 7.80 13.95
C VAL A 163 1.74 7.88 12.99
N THR A 164 2.01 8.14 11.71
CA THR A 164 0.98 8.50 10.73
C THR A 164 0.06 7.33 10.39
N LEU A 165 0.64 6.14 10.20
CA LEU A 165 -0.08 4.95 9.74
C LEU A 165 -0.44 3.97 10.87
N VAL A 166 0.05 4.19 12.09
CA VAL A 166 -0.28 3.35 13.27
C VAL A 166 -1.79 3.15 13.45
N PRO A 167 -2.66 4.17 13.32
CA PRO A 167 -4.10 3.98 13.48
C PRO A 167 -4.74 3.02 12.47
N LEU A 168 -4.05 2.70 11.37
CA LEU A 168 -4.55 1.76 10.35
C LEU A 168 -4.32 0.28 10.73
N ASN A 169 -3.58 0.01 11.82
CA ASN A 169 -3.27 -1.36 12.27
C ASN A 169 -2.72 -2.25 11.15
N LEU A 170 -1.76 -1.74 10.36
CA LEU A 170 -1.15 -2.45 9.23
C LEU A 170 -0.30 -3.65 9.70
N CYS A 171 0.04 -4.55 8.78
CA CYS A 171 0.96 -5.65 9.07
C CYS A 171 2.36 -5.11 9.41
N VAL A 172 3.10 -5.82 10.25
CA VAL A 172 4.46 -5.48 10.68
C VAL A 172 5.39 -5.36 9.48
N GLU A 173 5.26 -6.25 8.50
CA GLU A 173 6.05 -6.28 7.27
C GLU A 173 5.80 -5.02 6.42
N THR A 174 4.55 -4.56 6.34
CA THR A 174 4.17 -3.33 5.65
C THR A 174 4.77 -2.12 6.34
N LEU A 175 4.64 -2.02 7.68
CA LEU A 175 5.19 -0.92 8.46
C LEU A 175 6.72 -0.89 8.42
N ASP A 176 7.37 -2.06 8.43
CA ASP A 176 8.81 -2.17 8.32
C ASP A 176 9.33 -1.69 6.95
N GLY A 177 8.70 -2.15 5.87
CA GLY A 177 9.01 -1.66 4.53
C GLY A 177 8.88 -0.14 4.43
N ILE A 178 7.82 0.44 4.98
CA ILE A 178 7.60 1.90 4.99
C ILE A 178 8.67 2.60 5.83
N ARG A 179 9.04 2.05 6.99
CA ARG A 179 10.03 2.63 7.91
C ARG A 179 11.45 2.66 7.31
N ASN A 180 11.76 1.70 6.46
CA ASN A 180 13.11 1.38 6.03
C ASN A 180 13.34 1.51 4.52
N HIS A 181 12.36 2.00 3.76
CA HIS A 181 12.48 2.16 2.29
C HIS A 181 13.60 3.13 1.85
N SER A 182 13.97 4.10 2.71
CA SER A 182 14.96 5.11 2.37
C SER A 182 16.39 4.57 2.54
N TRP A 183 17.30 4.89 1.62
CA TRP A 183 18.69 4.40 1.65
C TRP A 183 19.51 4.90 2.85
N SER A 184 19.02 5.89 3.58
CA SER A 184 19.60 6.36 4.84
C SER A 184 19.23 5.50 6.05
N ARG A 185 18.38 4.48 5.86
CA ARG A 185 17.84 3.60 6.89
C ARG A 185 18.46 2.21 6.79
N PRO A 186 18.34 1.36 7.84
CA PRO A 186 18.65 -0.06 7.72
C PRO A 186 17.83 -0.71 6.60
N ALA A 187 18.32 -1.83 6.06
CA ALA A 187 17.59 -2.61 5.07
C ALA A 187 16.21 -3.07 5.61
N PRO A 188 15.15 -3.01 4.79
CA PRO A 188 13.86 -3.62 5.11
C PRO A 188 13.97 -5.12 5.38
N MET A 189 13.08 -5.66 6.21
CA MET A 189 13.11 -7.08 6.59
C MET A 189 12.65 -8.04 5.49
N THR A 190 12.04 -7.53 4.41
CA THR A 190 11.47 -8.31 3.32
C THR A 190 12.10 -7.96 1.97
N PRO A 191 12.20 -8.90 1.02
CA PRO A 191 12.63 -8.59 -0.33
C PRO A 191 11.68 -7.63 -1.04
N GLU A 192 10.39 -7.62 -0.69
CA GLU A 192 9.42 -6.63 -1.19
C GLU A 192 9.79 -5.21 -0.75
N GLY A 193 10.18 -5.01 0.52
CA GLY A 193 10.63 -3.72 1.02
C GLY A 193 11.94 -3.26 0.37
N GLU A 194 12.89 -4.19 0.18
CA GLU A 194 14.11 -3.94 -0.60
C GLU A 194 13.77 -3.44 -2.00
N VAL A 195 12.87 -4.12 -2.73
CA VAL A 195 12.47 -3.68 -4.08
C VAL A 195 11.88 -2.26 -4.07
N VAL A 196 11.06 -1.90 -3.08
CA VAL A 196 10.54 -0.52 -2.98
C VAL A 196 11.66 0.49 -2.74
N SER A 197 12.72 0.11 -2.02
CA SER A 197 13.87 0.99 -1.82
C SER A 197 14.55 1.33 -3.14
N TRP A 198 14.55 0.44 -4.14
CA TRP A 198 15.19 0.67 -5.45
C TRP A 198 14.32 1.42 -6.48
N ALA A 199 13.01 1.56 -6.23
CA ALA A 199 12.01 2.03 -7.19
C ALA A 199 11.71 3.53 -7.05
#